data_AF-A0A7W7LSM7-F1
#
_entry.id   AF-A0A7W7LSM7-F1
#
_cell.length_a   1.000
_cell.length_b   1.000
_cell.length_c   1.000
_cell.angle_alpha   90.00
_cell.angle_beta   90.00
_cell.angle_gamma   90.00
#
_symmetry.space_group_name_H-M   'P 1'
#
loop_
_entity.id
_entity.type
_entity.pdbx_description
1 polymer ?
#
loop_
_entity_poly.entity_id
_entity_poly.type
_entity_poly.pdbx_seq_one_letter_code
_entity_poly.pdbx_strand_id
1 'polypeptide(L)'
;MWRLRSRACWEDAAALLAPRAATEPGTALRRTAVLTERCVFTAEGWEAAEDSLRSAEALATDDEERGAAACERGHLAYASTLLGVRDRADEARSALGRAAALLGPGSPTRPLLDFRRGLIAQHLSDNPSDATAAFQRAHAGATAQGHRLLLSFTWRHVAAMAEHDGKLAEARHGFAESLRIREELGYLVGIAPALASLAAVLPDAAEAARLRDEAGRLVRLLGGVPSWLARRLA
;
A
#
# COMPACT_ATOMS: atom_id res chain seq x y z
N MET A 1 -4.26 -10.89 14.47
CA MET A 1 -3.49 -10.04 13.55
C MET A 1 -4.34 -9.50 12.40
N TRP A 2 -4.83 -10.31 11.45
CA TRP A 2 -5.60 -9.83 10.28
C TRP A 2 -6.80 -8.92 10.61
N ARG A 3 -7.66 -9.35 11.56
CA ARG A 3 -8.84 -8.59 11.99
C ARG A 3 -8.53 -7.24 12.65
N LEU A 4 -7.34 -7.09 13.25
CA LEU A 4 -6.92 -5.85 13.90
C LEU A 4 -6.41 -4.86 12.85
N ARG A 5 -5.48 -5.34 12.01
CA ARG A 5 -4.92 -4.58 10.90
C ARG A 5 -6.00 -4.04 9.95
N SER A 6 -7.01 -4.83 9.61
CA SER A 6 -8.08 -4.40 8.71
C SER A 6 -9.00 -3.31 9.26
N ARG A 7 -9.01 -3.10 10.59
CA ARG A 7 -9.89 -2.17 11.31
C ARG A 7 -9.14 -0.98 11.92
N ALA A 8 -7.97 -0.65 11.38
CA ALA A 8 -7.12 0.43 11.88
C ALA A 8 -6.55 0.20 13.30
N CYS A 9 -6.58 -1.03 13.84
CA CYS A 9 -5.95 -1.37 15.12
C CYS A 9 -4.48 -1.79 14.91
N TRP A 10 -3.66 -0.93 14.30
CA TRP A 10 -2.28 -1.25 13.96
C TRP A 10 -1.35 -1.39 15.16
N GLU A 11 -1.54 -0.59 16.20
CA GLU A 11 -0.71 -0.65 17.41
C GLU A 11 -0.87 -2.00 18.11
N ASP A 12 -2.11 -2.45 18.32
CA ASP A 12 -2.39 -3.78 18.86
C ASP A 12 -1.84 -4.90 17.97
N ALA A 13 -1.99 -4.76 16.64
CA ALA A 13 -1.46 -5.73 15.70
C ALA A 13 0.08 -5.81 15.75
N ALA A 14 0.76 -4.67 15.90
CA ALA A 14 2.21 -4.59 16.02
C ALA A 14 2.70 -5.11 17.40
N ALA A 15 1.94 -4.84 18.47
CA ALA A 15 2.23 -5.34 19.82
C ALA A 15 2.21 -6.87 19.88
N LEU A 16 1.25 -7.52 19.19
CA LEU A 16 1.20 -8.98 19.08
C LEU A 16 2.43 -9.60 18.39
N LEU A 17 3.11 -8.83 17.53
CA LEU A 17 4.31 -9.28 16.82
C LEU A 17 5.60 -8.97 17.60
N ALA A 18 5.56 -8.02 18.55
CA ALA A 18 6.74 -7.46 19.20
C ALA A 18 7.66 -8.50 19.88
N PRO A 19 7.16 -9.51 20.62
CA PRO A 19 8.05 -10.48 21.28
C PRO A 19 8.91 -11.29 20.30
N ARG A 20 8.31 -11.72 19.19
CA ARG A 20 8.99 -12.51 18.15
C ARG A 20 9.79 -11.64 17.19
N ALA A 21 9.37 -10.39 16.97
CA ALA A 21 10.08 -9.42 16.15
C ALA A 21 11.46 -9.04 16.71
N ALA A 22 11.75 -9.33 17.97
CA ALA A 22 13.07 -9.08 18.57
C ALA A 22 14.16 -10.03 18.03
N THR A 23 13.79 -11.20 17.52
CA THR A 23 14.75 -12.26 17.13
C THR A 23 14.46 -12.88 15.77
N GLU A 24 13.24 -12.76 15.24
CA GLU A 24 12.86 -13.36 13.95
C GLU A 24 12.78 -12.28 12.85
N PRO A 25 13.67 -12.31 11.83
CA PRO A 25 13.70 -11.28 10.78
C PRO A 25 12.36 -11.13 10.05
N GLY A 26 11.73 -12.25 9.65
CA GLY A 26 10.43 -12.24 8.99
C GLY A 26 9.30 -11.68 9.86
N THR A 27 9.34 -11.87 11.19
CA THR A 27 8.34 -11.29 12.09
C THR A 27 8.61 -9.80 12.34
N ALA A 28 9.88 -9.40 12.42
CA ALA A 28 10.28 -8.00 12.49
C ALA A 28 9.80 -7.23 11.25
N LEU A 29 9.98 -7.80 10.06
CA LEU A 29 9.52 -7.20 8.81
C LEU A 29 7.98 -7.07 8.76
N ARG A 30 7.25 -8.10 9.19
CA ARG A 30 5.77 -8.03 9.29
C ARG A 30 5.31 -6.94 10.25
N ARG A 31 5.98 -6.78 11.39
CA ARG A 31 5.69 -5.71 12.36
C ARG A 31 5.93 -4.34 11.73
N THR A 32 7.04 -4.18 11.03
CA THR A 32 7.36 -2.94 10.29
C THR A 32 6.31 -2.64 9.24
N ALA A 33 5.87 -3.62 8.44
CA ALA A 33 4.84 -3.42 7.43
C ALA A 33 3.49 -2.94 8.04
N VAL A 34 3.11 -3.44 9.22
CA VAL A 34 1.91 -3.00 9.95
C VAL A 34 2.05 -1.54 10.41
N LEU A 35 3.22 -1.15 10.92
CA LEU A 35 3.48 0.22 11.38
C LEU A 35 3.60 1.19 10.20
N THR A 36 4.25 0.81 9.11
CA THR A 36 4.28 1.60 7.87
C THR A 36 2.88 1.78 7.29
N GLU A 37 2.02 0.76 7.34
CA GLU A 37 0.62 0.91 6.93
C GLU A 37 -0.11 1.95 7.79
N ARG A 38 0.06 1.92 9.12
CA ARG A 38 -0.48 2.99 9.98
C ARG A 38 -0.04 4.37 9.50
N CYS A 39 1.25 4.56 9.22
CA CYS A 39 1.75 5.84 8.71
C CYS A 39 1.04 6.28 7.43
N VAL A 40 0.85 5.35 6.48
CA VAL A 40 0.15 5.64 5.21
C VAL A 40 -1.31 6.07 5.41
N PHE A 41 -2.00 5.47 6.37
CA PHE A 41 -3.43 5.71 6.59
C PHE A 41 -3.72 6.88 7.55
N THR A 42 -2.80 7.18 8.47
CA THR A 42 -3.01 8.19 9.52
C THR A 42 -2.13 9.43 9.37
N ALA A 43 -1.00 9.31 8.67
CA ALA A 43 0.11 10.28 8.68
C ALA A 43 0.80 10.42 10.05
N GLU A 44 0.67 9.42 10.93
CA GLU A 44 1.25 9.38 12.28
C GLU A 44 2.01 8.07 12.53
N GLY A 45 2.75 7.99 13.66
CA GLY A 45 3.44 6.76 14.08
C GLY A 45 4.81 6.51 13.43
N TRP A 46 5.40 7.54 12.83
CA TRP A 46 6.66 7.45 12.07
C TRP A 46 7.86 6.96 12.87
N GLU A 47 8.00 7.40 14.12
CA GLU A 47 9.13 7.01 14.99
C GLU A 47 9.11 5.50 15.27
N ALA A 48 7.95 4.97 15.69
CA ALA A 48 7.78 3.54 15.92
C ALA A 48 8.02 2.70 14.65
N ALA A 49 7.60 3.20 13.48
CA ALA A 49 7.86 2.54 12.20
C ALA A 49 9.36 2.51 11.86
N GLU A 50 10.09 3.62 12.06
CA GLU A 50 11.54 3.69 11.87
C GLU A 50 12.30 2.78 12.83
N ASP A 51 11.94 2.75 14.11
CA ASP A 51 12.55 1.86 15.10
C ASP A 51 12.36 0.38 14.76
N SER A 52 11.13 0.01 14.37
CA SER A 52 10.83 -1.34 13.92
C SER A 52 11.60 -1.69 12.66
N LEU A 53 11.72 -0.76 11.71
CA LEU A 53 12.47 -0.98 10.48
C LEU A 53 13.97 -1.14 10.72
N ARG A 54 14.59 -0.30 11.56
CA ARG A 54 16.00 -0.45 11.96
C ARG A 54 16.26 -1.81 12.60
N SER A 55 15.34 -2.27 13.44
CA SER A 55 15.43 -3.60 14.07
C SER A 55 15.34 -4.72 13.02
N ALA A 56 14.42 -4.62 12.07
CA ALA A 56 14.27 -5.60 10.99
C ALA A 56 15.51 -5.65 10.06
N GLU A 57 16.11 -4.49 9.74
CA GLU A 57 17.36 -4.42 8.97
C GLU A 57 18.54 -5.03 9.72
N ALA A 58 18.65 -4.79 11.04
CA ALA A 58 19.72 -5.35 11.86
C ALA A 58 19.64 -6.88 11.99
N LEU A 59 18.42 -7.45 11.93
CA LEU A 59 18.19 -8.89 11.99
C LEU A 59 18.40 -9.60 10.65
N ALA A 60 18.38 -8.88 9.52
CA ALA A 60 18.46 -9.49 8.19
C ALA A 60 19.85 -10.10 7.91
N THR A 61 19.87 -11.42 7.67
CA THR A 61 21.11 -12.20 7.52
C THR A 61 21.42 -12.55 6.08
N ASP A 62 20.40 -12.75 5.25
CA ASP A 62 20.54 -13.12 3.84
C ASP A 62 20.03 -12.03 2.87
N ASP A 63 20.22 -12.24 1.57
CA ASP A 63 19.84 -11.28 0.54
C ASP A 63 18.32 -11.13 0.38
N GLU A 64 17.53 -12.17 0.62
CA GLU A 64 16.06 -12.07 0.57
C GLU A 64 15.57 -11.19 1.72
N GLU A 65 16.06 -11.42 2.93
CA GLU A 65 15.73 -10.64 4.13
C GLU A 65 16.18 -9.18 3.98
N ARG A 66 17.41 -8.95 3.53
CA ARG A 66 17.95 -7.59 3.30
C ARG A 66 17.20 -6.87 2.18
N GLY A 67 16.87 -7.59 1.11
CA GLY A 67 16.10 -7.07 -0.01
C GLY A 67 14.69 -6.68 0.42
N ALA A 68 14.05 -7.49 1.26
CA ALA A 68 12.71 -7.22 1.78
C ALA A 68 12.72 -6.05 2.78
N ALA A 69 13.72 -5.96 3.65
CA ALA A 69 13.90 -4.81 4.55
C ALA A 69 14.15 -3.51 3.76
N ALA A 70 15.00 -3.54 2.73
CA ALA A 70 15.22 -2.41 1.83
C ALA A 70 13.95 -2.02 1.06
N CYS A 71 13.11 -3.00 0.71
CA CYS A 71 11.81 -2.76 0.09
C CYS A 71 10.85 -2.02 1.03
N GLU A 72 10.82 -2.38 2.33
CA GLU A 72 10.05 -1.63 3.35
C GLU A 72 10.62 -0.23 3.61
N ARG A 73 11.95 -0.08 3.68
CA ARG A 73 12.63 1.22 3.79
C ARG A 73 12.21 2.17 2.68
N GLY A 74 12.20 1.69 1.44
CA GLY A 74 11.76 2.48 0.30
C GLY A 74 10.30 2.91 0.40
N HIS A 75 9.42 2.04 0.92
CA HIS A 75 8.01 2.35 1.10
C HIS A 75 7.75 3.37 2.21
N LEU A 76 8.45 3.27 3.34
CA LEU A 76 8.33 4.22 4.44
C LEU A 76 8.81 5.63 4.02
N ALA A 77 9.94 5.71 3.32
CA ALA A 77 10.45 6.96 2.76
C ALA A 77 9.50 7.56 1.71
N TYR A 78 8.94 6.73 0.82
CA TYR A 78 7.88 7.13 -0.12
C TYR A 78 6.67 7.72 0.62
N ALA A 79 6.16 7.04 1.65
CA ALA A 79 4.99 7.49 2.39
C ALA A 79 5.24 8.83 3.11
N SER A 80 6.43 9.00 3.71
CA SER A 80 6.84 10.25 4.35
C SER A 80 6.86 11.42 3.36
N THR A 81 7.36 11.18 2.15
CA THR A 81 7.43 12.19 1.07
C THR A 81 6.03 12.54 0.59
N LEU A 82 5.24 11.52 0.23
CA LEU A 82 3.88 11.67 -0.30
C LEU A 82 2.97 12.45 0.66
N LEU A 83 3.10 12.21 1.96
CA LEU A 83 2.27 12.83 2.99
C LEU A 83 2.83 14.16 3.50
N GLY A 84 3.94 14.66 2.92
CA GLY A 84 4.52 15.96 3.28
C GLY A 84 5.17 16.01 4.66
N VAL A 85 5.55 14.87 5.23
CA VAL A 85 6.18 14.80 6.57
C VAL A 85 7.65 15.20 6.48
N ARG A 86 8.38 14.57 5.55
CA ARG A 86 9.76 14.90 5.15
C ARG A 86 9.98 14.43 3.73
N ASP A 87 10.64 15.25 2.91
CA ASP A 87 11.07 14.82 1.59
C ASP A 87 12.19 13.79 1.71
N ARG A 88 11.89 12.58 1.26
CA ARG A 88 12.76 11.39 1.29
C ARG A 88 12.71 10.67 -0.05
N ALA A 89 12.46 11.39 -1.15
CA ALA A 89 12.29 10.80 -2.48
C ALA A 89 13.55 10.03 -2.94
N ASP A 90 14.74 10.59 -2.69
CA ASP A 90 16.02 9.94 -3.03
C ASP A 90 16.29 8.69 -2.19
N GLU A 91 15.94 8.74 -0.90
CA GLU A 91 16.03 7.56 -0.03
C GLU A 91 15.08 6.46 -0.52
N ALA A 92 13.85 6.82 -0.89
CA ALA A 92 12.87 5.89 -1.42
C ALA A 92 13.40 5.20 -2.69
N ARG A 93 13.93 5.98 -3.65
CA ARG A 93 14.53 5.46 -4.89
C ARG A 93 15.74 4.57 -4.61
N SER A 94 16.67 5.02 -3.76
CA SER A 94 17.89 4.29 -3.41
C SER A 94 17.57 2.95 -2.74
N ALA A 95 16.66 2.94 -1.78
CA ALA A 95 16.27 1.74 -1.05
C ALA A 95 15.56 0.72 -1.94
N LEU A 96 14.63 1.14 -2.82
CA LEU A 96 14.01 0.23 -3.78
C LEU A 96 14.99 -0.26 -4.85
N GLY A 97 16.00 0.55 -5.21
CA GLY A 97 17.11 0.12 -6.06
C GLY A 97 17.94 -0.98 -5.41
N ARG A 98 18.29 -0.83 -4.13
CA ARG A 98 18.97 -1.88 -3.34
C ARG A 98 18.11 -3.16 -3.24
N ALA A 99 16.82 -3.02 -2.97
CA ALA A 99 15.90 -4.16 -2.94
C ALA A 99 15.89 -4.91 -4.29
N ALA A 100 15.88 -4.19 -5.41
CA ALA A 100 15.89 -4.80 -6.74
C ALA A 100 17.18 -5.57 -7.07
N ALA A 101 18.32 -5.15 -6.50
CA ALA A 101 19.61 -5.80 -6.66
C ALA A 101 19.74 -7.08 -5.81
N LEU A 102 19.12 -7.11 -4.63
CA LEU A 102 19.18 -8.23 -3.69
C LEU A 102 18.12 -9.31 -3.98
N LEU A 103 16.90 -8.90 -4.35
CA LEU A 103 15.79 -9.84 -4.56
C LEU A 103 15.91 -10.54 -5.90
N GLY A 104 16.07 -11.86 -5.91
CA GLY A 104 16.11 -12.66 -7.14
C GLY A 104 14.79 -12.62 -7.94
N PRO A 105 14.78 -13.04 -9.22
CA PRO A 105 13.55 -13.04 -10.05
C PRO A 105 12.41 -13.90 -9.49
N GLY A 106 12.72 -14.99 -8.78
CA GLY A 106 11.75 -15.88 -8.14
C GLY A 106 11.34 -15.46 -6.73
N SER A 107 11.82 -14.32 -6.23
CA SER A 107 11.54 -13.85 -4.87
C SER A 107 10.03 -13.66 -4.64
N PRO A 108 9.49 -14.10 -3.49
CA PRO A 108 8.12 -13.80 -3.10
C PRO A 108 7.91 -12.28 -2.85
N THR A 109 8.97 -11.53 -2.59
CA THR A 109 8.91 -10.09 -2.35
C THR A 109 8.87 -9.27 -3.66
N ARG A 110 9.22 -9.88 -4.79
CA ARG A 110 9.35 -9.20 -6.09
C ARG A 110 8.08 -8.47 -6.54
N PRO A 111 6.86 -9.04 -6.46
CA PRO A 111 5.65 -8.33 -6.86
C PRO A 111 5.37 -7.09 -6.00
N LEU A 112 5.69 -7.15 -4.71
CA LEU A 112 5.53 -6.01 -3.80
C LEU A 112 6.56 -4.90 -4.10
N LEU A 113 7.79 -5.28 -4.46
CA LEU A 113 8.80 -4.33 -4.93
C LEU A 113 8.35 -3.62 -6.20
N ASP A 114 7.88 -4.35 -7.21
CA ASP A 114 7.38 -3.76 -8.45
C ASP A 114 6.22 -2.79 -8.18
N PHE A 115 5.31 -3.16 -7.27
CA PHE A 115 4.21 -2.30 -6.85
C PHE A 115 4.72 -0.98 -6.26
N ARG A 116 5.67 -1.04 -5.32
CA ARG A 116 6.25 0.15 -4.66
C ARG A 116 7.04 1.03 -5.61
N ARG A 117 7.75 0.44 -6.59
CA ARG A 117 8.41 1.22 -7.65
C ARG A 117 7.38 1.93 -8.53
N GLY A 118 6.24 1.29 -8.81
CA GLY A 118 5.10 1.93 -9.48
C GLY A 118 4.55 3.12 -8.68
N LEU A 119 4.44 3.00 -7.35
CA LEU A 119 4.00 4.13 -6.51
C LEU A 119 4.93 5.34 -6.59
N ILE A 120 6.26 5.11 -6.58
CA ILE A 120 7.24 6.19 -6.75
C ILE A 120 7.08 6.80 -8.15
N ALA A 121 7.03 5.98 -9.20
CA ALA A 121 6.87 6.48 -10.57
C ALA A 121 5.57 7.28 -10.76
N GLN A 122 4.48 6.88 -10.11
CA GLN A 122 3.19 7.54 -10.21
C GLN A 122 3.17 8.90 -9.50
N HIS A 123 3.79 9.02 -8.33
CA HIS A 123 3.58 10.17 -7.45
C HIS A 123 4.80 11.06 -7.24
N LEU A 124 6.02 10.54 -7.46
CA LEU A 124 7.28 11.20 -7.16
C LEU A 124 8.19 11.36 -8.39
N SER A 125 7.70 11.04 -9.58
CA SER A 125 8.39 11.26 -10.86
C SER A 125 7.62 12.27 -11.71
N ASP A 126 8.33 12.97 -12.58
CA ASP A 126 7.74 13.96 -13.49
C ASP A 126 6.88 13.33 -14.60
N ASN A 127 6.99 12.01 -14.82
CA ASN A 127 6.20 11.28 -15.81
C ASN A 127 5.45 10.05 -15.22
N PRO A 128 4.18 10.22 -14.83
CA PRO A 128 3.37 9.15 -14.25
C PRO A 128 3.11 7.94 -15.18
N SER A 129 3.23 8.08 -16.51
CA SER A 129 3.02 6.98 -17.45
C SER A 129 4.02 5.83 -17.26
N ASP A 130 5.18 6.11 -16.66
CA ASP A 130 6.22 5.13 -16.36
C ASP A 130 5.78 4.09 -15.31
N ALA A 131 4.72 4.39 -14.54
CA ALA A 131 4.21 3.51 -13.50
C ALA A 131 3.46 2.28 -14.06
N THR A 132 2.89 2.38 -15.27
CA THR A 132 2.04 1.33 -15.87
C THR A 132 2.75 -0.01 -15.94
N ALA A 133 3.98 -0.05 -16.47
CA ALA A 133 4.73 -1.30 -16.60
C ALA A 133 5.07 -1.91 -15.22
N ALA A 134 5.34 -1.08 -14.21
CA ALA A 134 5.61 -1.54 -12.85
C ALA A 134 4.36 -2.13 -12.19
N PHE A 135 3.20 -1.47 -12.32
CA PHE A 135 1.94 -2.00 -11.80
C PHE A 135 1.49 -3.27 -12.51
N GLN A 136 1.70 -3.38 -13.84
CA GLN A 136 1.41 -4.61 -14.58
C GLN A 136 2.28 -5.79 -14.14
N ARG A 137 3.59 -5.59 -13.95
CA ARG A 137 4.48 -6.63 -13.38
C ARG A 137 4.05 -7.04 -11.98
N ALA A 138 3.76 -6.06 -11.12
CA ALA A 138 3.27 -6.32 -9.78
C ALA A 138 1.94 -7.09 -9.80
N HIS A 139 1.03 -6.75 -10.72
CA HIS A 139 -0.25 -7.41 -10.88
C HIS A 139 -0.07 -8.87 -11.30
N ALA A 140 0.71 -9.12 -12.36
CA ALA A 140 0.99 -10.47 -12.84
C ALA A 140 1.66 -11.32 -11.75
N GLY A 141 2.65 -10.76 -11.04
CA GLY A 141 3.32 -11.43 -9.94
C GLY A 141 2.40 -11.74 -8.76
N ALA A 142 1.55 -10.77 -8.36
CA ALA A 142 0.58 -10.97 -7.28
C ALA A 142 -0.46 -12.05 -7.63
N THR A 143 -0.90 -12.10 -8.89
CA THR A 143 -1.79 -13.15 -9.40
C THR A 143 -1.11 -14.51 -9.37
N ALA A 144 0.09 -14.63 -9.95
CA ALA A 144 0.84 -15.88 -10.01
C ALA A 144 1.16 -16.46 -8.62
N GLN A 145 1.44 -15.59 -7.64
CA GLN A 145 1.79 -15.99 -6.28
C GLN A 145 0.57 -16.05 -5.33
N GLY A 146 -0.64 -15.73 -5.79
CA GLY A 146 -1.84 -15.75 -4.96
C GLY A 146 -1.89 -14.67 -3.87
N HIS A 147 -1.15 -13.57 -4.01
CA HIS A 147 -1.08 -12.47 -3.05
C HIS A 147 -2.33 -11.58 -3.11
N ARG A 148 -3.46 -12.08 -2.60
CA ARG A 148 -4.79 -11.47 -2.69
C ARG A 148 -4.86 -9.99 -2.25
N LEU A 149 -4.24 -9.63 -1.12
CA LEU A 149 -4.26 -8.23 -0.68
C LEU A 149 -3.46 -7.33 -1.62
N LEU A 150 -2.27 -7.76 -2.06
CA LEU A 150 -1.47 -7.03 -3.04
C LEU A 150 -2.20 -6.91 -4.38
N LEU A 151 -2.88 -7.98 -4.82
CA LEU A 151 -3.69 -7.99 -6.02
C LEU A 151 -4.80 -6.93 -5.97
N SER A 152 -5.42 -6.72 -4.81
CA SER A 152 -6.38 -5.62 -4.64
C SER A 152 -5.74 -4.25 -4.87
N PHE A 153 -4.51 -4.03 -4.40
CA PHE A 153 -3.81 -2.77 -4.62
C PHE A 153 -3.41 -2.59 -6.08
N THR A 154 -2.86 -3.62 -6.72
CA THR A 154 -2.45 -3.54 -8.13
C THR A 154 -3.64 -3.31 -9.05
N TRP A 155 -4.80 -3.94 -8.81
CA TRP A 155 -6.04 -3.62 -9.53
C TRP A 155 -6.41 -2.14 -9.46
N ARG A 156 -6.33 -1.53 -8.27
CA ARG A 156 -6.64 -0.10 -8.09
C ARG A 156 -5.70 0.78 -8.90
N HIS A 157 -4.40 0.47 -8.87
CA HIS A 157 -3.40 1.31 -9.51
C HIS A 157 -3.36 1.11 -11.03
N VAL A 158 -3.58 -0.10 -11.54
CA VAL A 158 -3.79 -0.34 -12.98
C VAL A 158 -5.03 0.40 -13.48
N ALA A 159 -6.14 0.37 -12.71
CA ALA A 159 -7.34 1.13 -13.04
C ALA A 159 -7.10 2.65 -13.05
N ALA A 160 -6.30 3.18 -12.11
CA ALA A 160 -5.94 4.59 -12.10
C ALA A 160 -5.09 4.99 -13.33
N MET A 161 -4.24 4.10 -13.84
CA MET A 161 -3.53 4.35 -15.10
C MET A 161 -4.51 4.35 -16.29
N ALA A 162 -5.45 3.40 -16.34
CA ALA A 162 -6.48 3.37 -17.37
C ALA A 162 -7.38 4.61 -17.33
N GLU A 163 -7.73 5.11 -16.14
CA GLU A 163 -8.47 6.36 -15.95
C GLU A 163 -7.71 7.56 -16.52
N HIS A 164 -6.42 7.67 -16.20
CA HIS A 164 -5.55 8.73 -16.71
C HIS A 164 -5.46 8.71 -18.25
N ASP A 165 -5.44 7.52 -18.85
CA ASP A 165 -5.47 7.31 -20.31
C ASP A 165 -6.86 7.53 -20.95
N GLY A 166 -7.89 7.87 -20.18
CA GLY A 166 -9.27 8.03 -20.66
C GLY A 166 -10.01 6.71 -20.95
N LYS A 167 -9.45 5.56 -20.58
CA LYS A 167 -10.04 4.22 -20.76
C LYS A 167 -11.02 3.91 -19.62
N LEU A 168 -12.10 4.69 -19.53
CA LEU A 168 -13.02 4.68 -18.38
C LEU A 168 -13.72 3.32 -18.15
N ALA A 169 -13.94 2.53 -19.20
CA ALA A 169 -14.51 1.19 -19.05
C ALA A 169 -13.54 0.23 -18.34
N GLU A 170 -12.27 0.24 -18.71
CA GLU A 170 -11.20 -0.54 -18.08
C GLU A 170 -10.96 -0.09 -16.64
N ALA A 171 -10.91 1.23 -16.42
CA ALA A 171 -10.75 1.82 -15.09
C ALA A 171 -11.86 1.36 -14.14
N ARG A 172 -13.12 1.44 -14.58
CA ARG A 172 -14.28 0.99 -13.80
C ARG A 172 -14.19 -0.49 -13.45
N HIS A 173 -13.84 -1.34 -14.41
CA HIS A 173 -13.67 -2.78 -14.15
C HIS A 173 -12.59 -3.02 -13.10
N GLY A 174 -11.41 -2.41 -13.26
CA GLY A 174 -10.32 -2.61 -12.31
C GLY A 174 -10.62 -2.05 -10.91
N PHE A 175 -11.30 -0.91 -10.80
CA PHE A 175 -11.75 -0.40 -9.49
C PHE A 175 -12.80 -1.30 -8.85
N ALA A 176 -13.73 -1.87 -9.62
CA ALA A 176 -14.72 -2.81 -9.12
C ALA A 176 -14.07 -4.11 -8.60
N GLU A 177 -13.12 -4.69 -9.34
CA GLU A 177 -12.36 -5.87 -8.88
C GLU A 177 -11.55 -5.57 -7.62
N SER A 178 -10.96 -4.37 -7.58
CA SER A 178 -10.23 -3.88 -6.41
C SER A 178 -11.11 -3.78 -5.16
N LEU A 179 -12.35 -3.29 -5.30
CA LEU A 179 -13.35 -3.23 -4.24
C LEU A 179 -13.78 -4.63 -3.80
N ARG A 180 -14.20 -5.48 -4.75
CA ARG A 180 -14.65 -6.86 -4.51
C ARG A 180 -13.65 -7.66 -3.68
N ILE A 181 -12.36 -7.63 -4.06
CA ILE A 181 -11.32 -8.36 -3.33
C ILE A 181 -11.18 -7.84 -1.89
N ARG A 182 -11.30 -6.53 -1.65
CA ARG A 182 -11.19 -5.96 -0.29
C ARG A 182 -12.37 -6.33 0.59
N GLU A 183 -13.57 -6.38 0.02
CA GLU A 183 -14.78 -6.86 0.70
C GLU A 183 -14.64 -8.34 1.08
N GLU A 184 -14.24 -9.19 0.14
CA GLU A 184 -14.01 -10.63 0.38
C GLU A 184 -12.94 -10.88 1.46
N LEU A 185 -11.90 -10.05 1.50
CA LEU A 185 -10.84 -10.12 2.51
C LEU A 185 -11.25 -9.51 3.86
N GLY A 186 -12.34 -8.74 3.92
CA GLY A 186 -12.72 -7.95 5.09
C GLY A 186 -11.71 -6.85 5.44
N TYR A 187 -11.02 -6.28 4.44
CA TYR A 187 -10.01 -5.23 4.59
C TYR A 187 -10.67 -3.84 4.70
N LEU A 188 -11.40 -3.60 5.80
CA LEU A 188 -12.31 -2.45 5.96
C LEU A 188 -11.63 -1.09 5.72
N VAL A 189 -10.42 -0.89 6.25
CA VAL A 189 -9.68 0.36 6.07
C VAL A 189 -9.39 0.69 4.59
N GLY A 190 -9.32 -0.33 3.73
CA GLY A 190 -9.14 -0.16 2.30
C GLY A 190 -10.43 -0.09 1.47
N ILE A 191 -11.61 -0.34 2.06
CA ILE A 191 -12.90 -0.32 1.34
C ILE A 191 -13.28 1.11 0.97
N ALA A 192 -13.20 2.06 1.90
CA ALA A 192 -13.56 3.46 1.63
C ALA A 192 -12.72 4.09 0.48
N PRO A 193 -11.39 3.92 0.43
CA PRO A 193 -10.59 4.28 -0.74
C PRO A 193 -11.07 3.64 -2.05
N ALA A 194 -11.47 2.36 -2.02
CA ALA A 194 -11.89 1.64 -3.22
C ALA A 194 -13.24 2.15 -3.74
N LEU A 195 -14.19 2.42 -2.85
CA LEU A 195 -15.47 3.04 -3.17
C LEU A 195 -15.28 4.43 -3.80
N ALA A 196 -14.43 5.27 -3.19
CA ALA A 196 -14.15 6.60 -3.71
C ALA A 196 -13.51 6.57 -5.11
N SER A 197 -12.60 5.63 -5.36
CA SER A 197 -12.00 5.42 -6.69
C SER A 197 -13.03 4.95 -7.71
N LEU A 198 -13.88 3.97 -7.38
CA LEU A 198 -14.93 3.52 -8.29
C LEU A 198 -15.91 4.65 -8.62
N ALA A 199 -16.34 5.42 -7.61
CA ALA A 199 -17.24 6.56 -7.77
C ALA A 199 -16.70 7.64 -8.72
N ALA A 200 -15.38 7.81 -8.81
CA ALA A 200 -14.75 8.80 -9.68
C ALA A 200 -14.99 8.53 -11.17
N VAL A 201 -15.21 7.26 -11.55
CA VAL A 201 -15.35 6.84 -12.96
C VAL A 201 -16.76 6.38 -13.34
N LEU A 202 -17.74 6.47 -12.42
CA LEU A 202 -19.13 6.15 -12.72
C LEU A 202 -19.81 7.29 -13.52
N PRO A 203 -20.60 6.98 -14.58
CA PRO A 203 -21.34 7.98 -15.35
C PRO A 203 -22.63 8.38 -14.65
N ASP A 204 -23.22 7.47 -13.86
CA ASP A 204 -24.41 7.77 -13.05
C ASP A 204 -23.98 8.58 -11.81
N ALA A 205 -24.33 9.86 -11.81
CA ALA A 205 -24.01 10.80 -10.74
C ALA A 205 -24.67 10.42 -9.40
N ALA A 206 -25.88 9.84 -9.43
CA ALA A 206 -26.58 9.42 -8.22
C ALA A 206 -25.92 8.17 -7.61
N GLU A 207 -25.51 7.22 -8.44
CA GLU A 207 -24.74 6.07 -7.99
C GLU A 207 -23.37 6.47 -7.43
N ALA A 208 -22.66 7.35 -8.14
CA ALA A 208 -21.38 7.89 -7.69
C ALA A 208 -21.50 8.62 -6.33
N ALA A 209 -22.56 9.41 -6.13
CA ALA A 209 -22.83 10.06 -4.85
C ALA A 209 -23.06 9.03 -3.73
N ARG A 210 -23.88 7.99 -3.97
CA ARG A 210 -24.11 6.91 -2.99
C ARG A 210 -22.81 6.22 -2.55
N LEU A 211 -21.90 5.94 -3.48
CA LEU A 211 -20.60 5.33 -3.17
C LEU A 211 -19.70 6.27 -2.35
N ARG A 212 -19.69 7.57 -2.65
CA ARG A 212 -18.95 8.57 -1.85
C ARG A 212 -19.53 8.70 -0.44
N ASP A 213 -20.85 8.68 -0.30
CA ASP A 213 -21.51 8.72 1.01
C ASP A 213 -21.17 7.50 1.86
N GLU A 214 -21.14 6.31 1.26
CA GLU A 214 -20.71 5.08 1.94
C GLU A 214 -19.24 5.13 2.35
N ALA A 215 -18.36 5.60 1.45
CA ALA A 215 -16.96 5.82 1.80
C ALA A 215 -16.82 6.78 3.00
N GLY A 216 -17.60 7.86 3.04
CA GLY A 216 -17.63 8.81 4.15
C GLY A 216 -18.14 8.19 5.46
N ARG A 217 -19.19 7.34 5.39
CA ARG A 217 -19.68 6.60 6.57
C ARG A 217 -18.61 5.68 7.14
N LEU A 218 -17.92 4.92 6.29
CA LEU A 218 -16.84 4.01 6.70
C LEU A 218 -15.66 4.77 7.32
N VAL A 219 -15.26 5.90 6.74
CA VAL A 219 -14.19 6.74 7.30
C VAL A 219 -14.58 7.25 8.70
N ARG A 220 -15.81 7.72 8.89
CA ARG A 220 -16.30 8.13 10.23
C ARG A 220 -16.35 6.98 11.22
N LEU A 221 -16.81 5.80 10.79
CA LEU A 221 -16.83 4.59 11.61
C LEU A 221 -15.42 4.19 12.10
N LEU A 222 -14.40 4.45 11.27
CA LEU A 222 -13.00 4.19 11.59
C LEU A 222 -12.28 5.39 12.23
N GLY A 223 -13.02 6.37 12.75
CA GLY A 223 -12.43 7.51 13.48
C GLY A 223 -11.68 8.51 12.61
N GLY A 224 -12.09 8.68 11.34
CA GLY A 224 -11.44 9.61 10.41
C GLY A 224 -10.30 8.99 9.60
N VAL A 225 -10.21 7.66 9.56
CA VAL A 225 -9.16 6.92 8.85
C VAL A 225 -9.70 6.35 7.53
N PRO A 226 -8.99 6.49 6.39
CA PRO A 226 -7.74 7.22 6.22
C PRO A 226 -7.88 8.75 6.33
N SER A 227 -6.93 9.41 6.98
CA SER A 227 -6.96 10.86 7.26
C SER A 227 -6.96 11.72 5.99
N TRP A 228 -6.26 11.28 4.95
CA TRP A 228 -6.25 11.95 3.64
C TRP A 228 -7.59 11.81 2.90
N LEU A 229 -8.35 10.74 3.12
CA LEU A 229 -9.67 10.57 2.50
C LEU A 229 -10.72 11.37 3.27
N ALA A 230 -10.63 11.38 4.60
CA ALA A 230 -11.48 12.21 5.45
C ALA A 230 -11.47 13.68 5.01
N ARG A 231 -10.28 14.25 4.73
CA ARG A 231 -10.16 15.63 4.23
C ARG A 231 -10.74 15.88 2.84
N ARG A 232 -10.84 14.83 1.99
CA ARG A 232 -11.41 14.94 0.64
C ARG A 232 -12.93 14.78 0.60
N LEU A 233 -13.50 14.13 1.62
CA LEU A 233 -14.93 13.85 1.73
C LEU A 233 -15.65 14.80 2.70
N ALA A 234 -14.91 15.65 3.43
CA ALA A 234 -15.42 16.72 4.28
C ALA A 234 -15.76 17.95 3.44
#